data_AF-A0AAJ0HNQ6-F1
#
_entry.id   AF-A0AAJ0HNQ6-F1
#
_cell.length_a   1.000
_cell.length_b   1.000
_cell.length_c   1.000
_cell.angle_alpha   90.00
_cell.angle_beta   90.00
_cell.angle_gamma   90.00
#
_symmetry.space_group_name_H-M   'P 1'
#
loop_
_entity.id
_entity.type
_entity.pdbx_description
1 polymer ?
#
loop_
_entity_poly.entity_id
_entity_poly.type
_entity_poly.pdbx_seq_one_letter_code
_entity_poly.pdbx_strand_id
1 'polypeptide(L)'
;MGDKPAIRLGYPLIPNGSRFLLVPDVQLRKVQDLAAELGFSPADVDVLRSVYPSELSGLAVRYLIDDATYDEGPPRRRLVFLPMSWAGITPDEVVPILVEDGLHPPLPPSARTVPLPAACAAFARIAAREKRASRIRSAILKQLSSVIGESLFDMSYEGDYMEILPNDHPLAEAEELEIKHAIKEIKSWTFRKDEEWVKDILVDIYAGKKTYCDFPWEKGASLWPPF
;
A
#
# COMPACT_ATOMS: atom_id res chain seq x y z
N MET A 1 -30.84 -7.88 -2.14
CA MET A 1 -29.72 -8.52 -2.86
C MET A 1 -28.53 -7.62 -2.56
N GLY A 2 -27.68 -8.06 -1.63
CA GLY A 2 -26.76 -7.17 -0.91
C GLY A 2 -25.64 -6.68 -1.81
N ASP A 3 -25.52 -5.36 -1.93
CA ASP A 3 -24.36 -4.69 -2.49
C ASP A 3 -23.15 -5.00 -1.60
N LYS A 4 -22.24 -5.83 -2.10
CA LYS A 4 -20.89 -5.90 -1.56
C LYS A 4 -20.14 -4.68 -2.09
N PRO A 5 -19.66 -3.76 -1.25
CA PRO A 5 -18.75 -2.73 -1.73
C PRO A 5 -17.46 -3.39 -2.20
N ALA A 6 -17.10 -3.15 -3.46
CA ALA A 6 -15.83 -3.59 -4.01
C ALA A 6 -14.68 -2.91 -3.26
N ILE A 7 -13.77 -3.69 -2.67
CA ILE A 7 -12.59 -3.13 -2.03
C ILE A 7 -11.63 -2.62 -3.12
N ARG A 8 -11.55 -1.29 -3.18
CA ARG A 8 -10.71 -0.57 -4.15
C ARG A 8 -9.28 -0.51 -3.65
N LEU A 9 -8.41 -1.33 -4.23
CA LEU A 9 -6.97 -1.08 -4.19
C LEU A 9 -6.58 -0.16 -5.33
N GLY A 10 -6.68 1.13 -5.03
CA GLY A 10 -6.33 2.21 -5.95
C GLY A 10 -6.42 3.62 -5.38
N TYR A 11 -6.63 3.76 -4.07
CA TYR A 11 -6.44 5.01 -3.36
C TYR A 11 -5.62 4.70 -2.11
N PRO A 12 -4.66 5.55 -1.71
CA PRO A 12 -4.04 5.35 -0.41
C PRO A 12 -5.14 5.47 0.66
N LEU A 13 -5.15 4.50 1.59
CA LEU A 13 -5.91 4.44 2.85
C LEU A 13 -5.55 5.59 3.78
N ILE A 14 -5.67 6.81 3.27
CA ILE A 14 -5.25 8.03 3.93
C ILE A 14 -6.50 8.88 4.09
N PRO A 15 -7.20 8.71 5.24
CA PRO A 15 -8.51 9.31 5.47
C PRO A 15 -8.45 10.85 5.52
N ASN A 16 -7.26 11.43 5.65
CA ASN A 16 -7.10 12.89 5.72
C ASN A 16 -7.14 13.59 4.36
N GLY A 17 -7.22 12.85 3.24
CA GLY A 17 -7.28 13.45 1.92
C GLY A 17 -5.91 13.80 1.31
N SER A 18 -4.81 13.28 1.85
CA SER A 18 -3.52 13.29 1.14
C SER A 18 -3.59 12.47 -0.16
N ARG A 19 -2.67 12.73 -1.08
CA ARG A 19 -2.58 12.12 -2.40
C ARG A 19 -1.19 11.54 -2.63
N PHE A 20 -1.13 10.28 -3.02
CA PHE A 20 0.09 9.56 -3.32
C PHE A 20 0.04 9.10 -4.75
N LEU A 21 1.03 9.49 -5.54
CA LEU A 21 1.08 9.22 -6.97
C LEU A 21 2.40 8.52 -7.28
N LEU A 22 2.29 7.32 -7.84
CA LEU A 22 3.42 6.61 -8.42
C LEU A 22 3.73 7.25 -9.78
N VAL A 23 4.97 7.68 -9.96
CA VAL A 23 5.41 8.41 -11.15
C VAL A 23 6.50 7.58 -11.83
N PRO A 24 6.42 7.35 -13.16
CA PRO A 24 7.53 6.77 -13.89
C PRO A 24 8.79 7.61 -13.66
N ASP A 25 9.90 6.95 -13.34
CA ASP A 25 11.14 7.61 -12.93
C ASP A 25 11.60 8.71 -13.90
N VAL A 26 11.50 8.45 -15.21
CA VAL A 26 11.85 9.39 -16.28
C VAL A 26 10.95 10.65 -16.32
N GLN A 27 9.78 10.61 -15.68
CA GLN A 27 8.84 11.73 -15.60
C GLN A 27 8.91 12.49 -14.28
N LEU A 28 9.67 12.02 -13.28
CA LEU A 28 9.73 12.65 -11.96
C LEU A 28 10.09 14.14 -12.04
N ARG A 29 11.10 14.49 -12.83
CA ARG A 29 11.52 15.88 -13.00
C ARG A 29 10.41 16.75 -13.61
N LYS A 30 9.76 16.25 -14.67
CA LYS A 30 8.65 16.94 -15.32
C LYS A 30 7.49 17.21 -14.35
N VAL A 31 7.16 16.24 -13.51
CA VAL A 31 6.10 16.39 -12.51
C VAL A 31 6.48 17.40 -11.43
N GLN A 32 7.76 17.47 -11.04
CA GLN A 32 8.26 18.51 -10.14
C GLN A 32 8.20 19.91 -10.76
N ASP A 33 8.60 20.03 -12.03
CA ASP A 33 8.54 21.29 -12.77
C ASP A 33 7.08 21.80 -12.86
N LEU A 34 6.13 20.91 -13.19
CA LEU A 34 4.70 21.23 -13.20
C LEU A 34 4.17 21.63 -11.82
N ALA A 35 4.60 20.95 -10.75
CA ALA A 35 4.22 21.32 -9.39
C ALA A 35 4.71 22.73 -9.04
N ALA A 36 5.95 23.07 -9.43
CA ALA A 36 6.52 24.40 -9.24
C ALA A 36 5.78 25.48 -10.05
N GLU A 37 5.41 25.19 -11.30
CA GLU A 37 4.58 26.08 -12.14
C GLU A 37 3.20 26.36 -11.50
N LEU A 38 2.66 25.39 -10.77
CA LEU A 38 1.41 25.54 -10.01
C LEU A 38 1.60 26.20 -8.64
N GLY A 39 2.80 26.66 -8.31
CA GLY A 39 3.12 27.36 -7.05
C GLY A 39 3.48 26.45 -5.88
N PHE A 40 3.59 25.13 -6.08
CA PHE A 40 4.01 24.22 -5.02
C PHE A 40 5.53 24.23 -4.82
N SER A 41 5.95 24.33 -3.56
CA SER A 41 7.35 24.15 -3.17
C SER A 41 7.54 22.83 -2.43
N PRO A 42 8.58 22.03 -2.74
CA PRO A 42 8.85 20.80 -2.01
C PRO A 42 8.99 21.08 -0.50
N ALA A 43 8.31 20.27 0.31
CA ALA A 43 8.33 20.39 1.75
C ALA A 43 9.57 19.72 2.34
N ASP A 44 10.32 20.47 3.14
CA ASP A 44 11.39 19.93 3.97
C ASP A 44 10.82 18.97 5.04
N VAL A 45 11.62 18.01 5.48
CA VAL A 45 11.33 17.12 6.61
C VAL A 45 11.04 17.92 7.89
N ASP A 46 11.72 19.05 8.07
CA ASP A 46 11.51 19.92 9.23
C ASP A 46 10.13 20.61 9.20
N VAL A 47 9.62 20.89 8.01
CA VAL A 47 8.30 21.52 7.79
C VAL A 47 7.18 20.47 7.76
N LEU A 48 7.48 19.29 7.21
CA LEU A 48 6.54 18.19 7.03
C LEU A 48 7.21 16.88 7.44
N ARG A 49 6.95 16.46 8.68
CA ARG A 49 7.43 15.17 9.19
C ARG A 49 6.89 14.03 8.33
N SER A 50 7.76 13.07 8.02
CA SER A 50 7.40 11.83 7.33
C SER A 50 6.44 11.01 8.19
N VAL A 51 5.28 10.69 7.64
CA VAL A 51 4.24 9.88 8.30
C VAL A 51 4.12 8.52 7.62
N TYR A 52 4.33 8.46 6.31
CA TYR A 52 4.19 7.23 5.53
C TYR A 52 5.54 6.59 5.24
N PRO A 53 5.61 5.24 5.12
CA PRO A 53 6.87 4.54 4.83
C PRO A 53 7.55 4.99 3.54
N SER A 54 6.75 5.36 2.54
CA SER A 54 7.23 5.91 1.27
C SER A 54 7.99 7.23 1.46
N GLU A 55 7.62 8.05 2.44
CA GLU A 55 8.32 9.31 2.75
C GLU A 55 9.65 9.08 3.48
N LEU A 56 9.84 7.92 4.12
CA LEU A 56 11.09 7.56 4.78
C LEU A 56 12.16 7.06 3.79
N SER A 57 11.78 6.78 2.55
CA SER A 57 12.70 6.29 1.51
C SER A 57 13.73 7.33 1.05
N GLY A 58 13.47 8.62 1.27
CA GLY A 58 14.26 9.73 0.70
C GLY A 58 14.06 9.95 -0.80
N LEU A 59 13.30 9.08 -1.49
CA LEU A 59 13.02 9.19 -2.92
C LEU A 59 11.70 9.91 -3.23
N ALA A 60 10.84 10.07 -2.21
CA ALA A 60 9.57 10.75 -2.34
C ALA A 60 9.75 12.27 -2.39
N VAL A 61 9.10 12.92 -3.35
CA VAL A 61 8.98 14.38 -3.39
C VAL A 61 7.62 14.75 -2.81
N ARG A 62 7.62 15.63 -1.81
CA ARG A 62 6.46 15.89 -0.95
C ARG A 62 6.10 17.35 -1.03
N TYR A 63 4.81 17.64 -1.11
CA TYR A 63 4.28 18.99 -1.10
C TYR A 63 3.16 19.07 -0.07
N LEU A 64 3.01 20.25 0.52
CA LEU A 64 1.88 20.55 1.37
C LEU A 64 0.72 21.05 0.48
N ILE A 65 -0.47 20.47 0.65
CA ILE A 65 -1.68 20.90 -0.08
C ILE A 65 -2.45 21.96 0.73
N ASP A 66 -2.24 22.01 2.05
CA ASP A 66 -2.95 22.93 2.94
C ASP A 66 -2.13 24.18 3.25
N ASP A 67 -2.75 25.36 3.13
CA ASP A 67 -2.17 26.62 3.61
C ASP A 67 -2.28 26.77 5.14
N ALA A 68 -3.00 25.87 5.82
CA ALA A 68 -3.33 26.01 7.24
C ALA A 68 -2.14 25.63 8.16
N THR A 69 -1.67 26.63 8.90
CA THR A 69 -0.54 26.55 9.84
C THR A 69 -0.89 26.03 11.23
N TYR A 70 -2.14 25.64 11.49
CA TYR A 70 -2.59 25.33 12.85
C TYR A 70 -2.21 23.91 13.30
N ASP A 71 -1.64 23.84 14.51
CA ASP A 71 -1.22 22.60 15.18
C ASP A 71 -2.39 21.81 15.81
N GLU A 72 -3.61 22.38 15.79
CA GLU A 72 -4.84 21.77 16.36
C GLU A 72 -5.92 21.46 15.29
N GLY A 73 -5.49 21.13 14.06
CA GLY A 73 -6.38 20.80 12.93
C GLY A 73 -6.27 19.33 12.46
N PRO A 74 -7.11 18.92 11.48
CA PRO A 74 -6.96 17.62 10.83
C PRO A 74 -5.54 17.49 10.23
N PRO A 75 -4.99 16.27 10.13
CA PRO A 75 -3.60 16.10 9.75
C PRO A 75 -3.33 16.69 8.37
N ARG A 76 -2.30 17.55 8.28
CA ARG A 76 -1.88 18.27 7.07
C ARG A 76 -1.87 17.36 5.84
N ARG A 77 -2.61 17.75 4.81
CA ARG A 77 -2.73 17.03 3.54
C ARG A 77 -1.47 17.17 2.73
N ARG A 78 -1.03 16.04 2.20
CA ARG A 78 0.23 15.92 1.46
C ARG A 78 -0.06 15.53 0.02
N LEU A 79 0.69 16.10 -0.91
CA LEU A 79 0.85 15.54 -2.26
C LEU A 79 2.23 14.90 -2.31
N VAL A 80 2.28 13.60 -2.57
CA VAL A 80 3.53 12.84 -2.59
C VAL A 80 3.69 12.17 -3.95
N PHE A 81 4.76 12.53 -4.66
CA PHE A 81 5.21 11.83 -5.85
C PHE A 81 6.31 10.85 -5.47
N LEU A 82 6.18 9.61 -5.95
CA LEU A 82 7.09 8.53 -5.62
C LEU A 82 7.50 7.81 -6.90
N PRO A 83 8.81 7.57 -7.14
CA PRO A 83 9.24 6.78 -8.29
C PRO A 83 8.60 5.38 -8.28
N MET A 84 8.13 4.94 -9.44
CA MET A 84 7.65 3.56 -9.62
C MET A 84 8.73 2.53 -9.30
N SER A 85 10.01 2.83 -9.59
CA SER A 85 11.15 1.95 -9.29
C SER A 85 11.32 1.66 -7.80
N TRP A 86 10.94 2.59 -6.91
CA TRP A 86 11.01 2.37 -5.46
C TRP A 86 10.11 1.23 -5.04
N ALA A 87 8.86 1.25 -5.51
CA ALA A 87 7.92 0.16 -5.33
C ALA A 87 8.24 -1.04 -6.23
N GLY A 88 9.17 -0.87 -7.19
CA GLY A 88 9.51 -1.76 -8.29
C GLY A 88 8.30 -2.17 -9.13
N ILE A 89 7.33 -1.27 -9.27
CA ILE A 89 6.14 -1.50 -10.08
C ILE A 89 6.50 -1.20 -11.53
N THR A 90 6.11 -2.06 -12.46
CA THR A 90 6.34 -1.85 -13.91
C THR A 90 5.10 -1.30 -14.60
N PRO A 91 5.26 -0.66 -15.77
CA PRO A 91 4.11 -0.20 -16.56
C PRO A 91 3.09 -1.29 -16.93
N ASP A 92 3.52 -2.56 -17.02
CA ASP A 92 2.65 -3.69 -17.32
C ASP A 92 1.81 -4.15 -16.12
N GLU A 93 2.14 -3.70 -14.90
CA GLU A 93 1.38 -3.99 -13.68
C GLU A 93 0.33 -2.93 -13.38
N VAL A 94 0.28 -1.83 -14.13
CA VAL A 94 -0.72 -0.79 -13.92
C VAL A 94 -1.88 -0.97 -14.89
N VAL A 95 -3.10 -0.94 -14.35
CA VAL A 95 -4.35 -1.10 -15.11
C VAL A 95 -5.10 0.22 -15.18
N PRO A 96 -5.88 0.47 -16.25
CA PRO A 96 -6.78 1.61 -16.29
C PRO A 96 -7.77 1.54 -15.12
N ILE A 97 -8.08 2.69 -14.53
CA ILE A 97 -9.20 2.77 -13.59
C ILE A 97 -10.47 2.74 -14.42
N LEU A 98 -11.25 1.67 -14.28
CA LEU A 98 -12.60 1.63 -14.83
C LEU A 98 -13.42 2.65 -14.03
N VAL A 99 -13.81 3.74 -14.71
CA VAL A 99 -14.66 4.78 -14.11
C VAL A 99 -16.04 4.17 -13.91
N GLU A 100 -16.27 3.55 -12.77
CA GLU A 100 -17.62 3.25 -12.32
C GLU A 100 -18.19 4.51 -11.65
N ASP A 101 -19.43 4.84 -12.05
CA ASP A 101 -20.23 5.97 -11.57
C ASP A 101 -20.15 6.10 -10.05
N GLY A 102 -19.45 7.13 -9.55
CA GLY A 102 -19.38 7.39 -8.11
C GLY A 102 -18.14 8.15 -7.62
N LEU A 103 -17.12 8.34 -8.47
CA LEU A 103 -15.97 9.19 -8.12
C LEU A 103 -16.24 10.65 -8.52
N HIS A 104 -16.46 11.51 -7.53
CA HIS A 104 -16.49 12.96 -7.70
C HIS A 104 -15.28 13.61 -7.00
N PRO A 105 -14.43 14.37 -7.71
CA PRO A 105 -14.44 14.59 -9.16
C PRO A 105 -13.99 13.34 -9.95
N PRO A 106 -14.43 13.19 -11.22
CA PRO A 106 -14.02 12.08 -12.07
C PRO A 106 -12.51 12.09 -12.27
N LEU A 107 -11.89 10.91 -12.17
CA LEU A 107 -10.47 10.77 -12.41
C LEU A 107 -10.15 11.02 -13.90
N PRO A 108 -8.97 11.57 -14.22
CA PRO A 108 -8.59 11.77 -15.62
C PRO A 108 -8.57 10.42 -16.36
N PRO A 109 -8.93 10.36 -17.65
CA PRO A 109 -8.95 9.11 -18.43
C PRO A 109 -7.60 8.38 -18.47
N SER A 110 -6.51 9.10 -18.21
CA SER A 110 -5.15 8.56 -18.12
C SER A 110 -4.82 7.98 -16.73
N ALA A 111 -5.73 8.08 -15.75
CA ALA A 111 -5.50 7.57 -14.42
C ALA A 111 -5.40 6.04 -14.45
N ARG A 112 -4.34 5.54 -13.81
CA ARG A 112 -4.08 4.11 -13.68
C ARG A 112 -3.97 3.74 -12.22
N THR A 113 -4.25 2.48 -11.92
CA THR A 113 -4.12 1.90 -10.59
C THR A 113 -3.31 0.62 -10.65
N VAL A 114 -2.92 0.12 -9.47
CA VAL A 114 -2.18 -1.12 -9.29
C VAL A 114 -3.16 -2.15 -8.71
N PRO A 115 -3.42 -3.27 -9.40
CA PRO A 115 -4.26 -4.34 -8.85
C PRO A 115 -3.74 -4.85 -7.51
N LEU A 116 -4.65 -5.35 -6.66
CA LEU A 116 -4.33 -5.91 -5.34
C LEU A 116 -3.11 -6.84 -5.34
N PRO A 117 -3.00 -7.85 -6.24
CA PRO A 117 -1.85 -8.75 -6.22
C PRO A 117 -0.51 -8.04 -6.45
N ALA A 118 -0.48 -7.11 -7.41
CA ALA A 118 0.71 -6.33 -7.73
C ALA A 118 1.07 -5.36 -6.58
N ALA A 119 0.07 -4.80 -5.89
CA ALA A 119 0.30 -3.98 -4.71
C ALA A 119 0.90 -4.80 -3.55
N CYS A 120 0.36 -5.99 -3.28
CA CYS A 120 0.91 -6.93 -2.30
C CYS A 120 2.34 -7.35 -2.64
N ALA A 121 2.61 -7.66 -3.92
CA ALA A 121 3.96 -7.97 -4.40
C ALA A 121 4.92 -6.80 -4.17
N ALA A 122 4.49 -5.57 -4.46
CA ALA A 122 5.29 -4.37 -4.24
C ALA A 122 5.64 -4.18 -2.75
N PHE A 123 4.67 -4.32 -1.84
CA PHE A 123 4.94 -4.27 -0.40
C PHE A 123 5.91 -5.37 0.03
N ALA A 124 5.72 -6.60 -0.43
CA ALA A 124 6.60 -7.72 -0.14
C ALA A 124 8.05 -7.46 -0.61
N ARG A 125 8.22 -6.91 -1.81
CA ARG A 125 9.53 -6.54 -2.37
C ARG A 125 10.21 -5.43 -1.59
N ILE A 126 9.48 -4.38 -1.22
CA ILE A 126 10.02 -3.31 -0.37
C ILE A 126 10.46 -3.91 0.97
N ALA A 127 9.61 -4.70 1.62
CA ALA A 127 9.96 -5.34 2.89
C ALA A 127 11.22 -6.22 2.75
N ALA A 128 11.33 -6.99 1.66
CA ALA A 128 12.46 -7.89 1.41
C ALA A 128 13.80 -7.18 1.16
N ARG A 129 13.75 -5.95 0.64
CA ARG A 129 14.94 -5.09 0.42
C ARG A 129 15.40 -4.38 1.69
N GLU A 130 14.57 -4.34 2.72
CA GLU A 130 14.87 -3.67 3.97
C GLU A 130 15.50 -4.61 5.00
N LYS A 131 16.35 -4.05 5.87
CA LYS A 131 16.91 -4.78 7.01
C LYS A 131 15.79 -5.23 7.97
N ARG A 132 16.00 -6.35 8.66
CA ARG A 132 15.02 -6.91 9.61
C ARG A 132 14.46 -5.90 10.63
N ALA A 133 15.34 -5.06 11.19
CA ALA A 133 14.96 -4.07 12.21
C ALA A 133 14.62 -2.68 11.62
N SER A 134 14.52 -2.56 10.29
CA SER A 134 14.19 -1.29 9.63
C SER A 134 12.77 -0.85 9.99
N ARG A 135 12.60 0.43 10.33
CA ARG A 135 11.27 1.03 10.54
C ARG A 135 10.40 0.96 9.29
N ILE A 136 11.01 1.11 8.11
CA ILE A 136 10.32 0.99 6.81
C ILE A 136 9.74 -0.41 6.67
N ARG A 137 10.55 -1.44 6.94
CA ARG A 137 10.10 -2.84 6.88
C ARG A 137 8.88 -3.09 7.76
N SER A 138 8.98 -2.75 9.05
CA SER A 138 7.88 -3.00 9.99
C SER A 138 6.60 -2.28 9.57
N ALA A 139 6.73 -1.04 9.10
CA ALA A 139 5.57 -0.27 8.65
C ALA A 139 4.96 -0.81 7.34
N ILE A 140 5.79 -1.26 6.39
CA ILE A 140 5.32 -1.88 5.14
C ILE A 140 4.60 -3.21 5.41
N LEU A 141 5.13 -4.05 6.29
CA LEU A 141 4.47 -5.32 6.65
C LEU A 141 3.14 -5.08 7.35
N LYS A 142 3.03 -4.04 8.19
CA LYS A 142 1.76 -3.63 8.78
C LYS A 142 0.76 -3.12 7.73
N GLN A 143 1.24 -2.36 6.74
CA GLN A 143 0.38 -1.90 5.64
C GLN A 143 -0.09 -3.07 4.77
N LEU A 144 0.79 -4.03 4.48
CA LEU A 144 0.44 -5.25 3.76
C LEU A 144 -0.65 -6.04 4.49
N SER A 145 -0.52 -6.22 5.82
CA SER A 145 -1.54 -6.93 6.60
C SER A 145 -2.88 -6.20 6.60
N SER A 146 -2.87 -4.87 6.72
CA SER A 146 -4.10 -4.04 6.67
C SER A 146 -4.79 -4.18 5.31
N VAL A 147 -4.02 -4.00 4.23
CA VAL A 147 -4.53 -4.07 2.85
C VAL A 147 -5.18 -5.42 2.56
N ILE A 148 -4.53 -6.53 2.93
CA ILE A 148 -5.11 -7.85 2.69
C ILE A 148 -6.32 -8.08 3.60
N GLY A 149 -6.24 -7.68 4.87
CA GLY A 149 -7.36 -7.75 5.82
C GLY A 149 -8.60 -7.06 5.28
N GLU A 150 -8.48 -5.76 4.97
CA GLU A 150 -9.56 -4.95 4.43
C GLU A 150 -10.06 -5.42 3.05
N SER A 151 -9.25 -6.14 2.28
CA SER A 151 -9.61 -6.59 0.93
C SER A 151 -10.22 -7.99 0.85
N LEU A 152 -9.87 -8.87 1.79
CA LEU A 152 -10.28 -10.28 1.76
C LEU A 152 -11.28 -10.65 2.85
N PHE A 153 -11.40 -9.83 3.89
CA PHE A 153 -12.27 -10.07 5.04
C PHE A 153 -13.33 -8.97 5.15
N ASP A 154 -14.50 -9.33 5.63
CA ASP A 154 -15.59 -8.38 5.81
C ASP A 154 -15.35 -7.56 7.08
N MET A 155 -14.60 -6.46 7.00
CA MET A 155 -14.30 -5.64 8.18
C MET A 155 -15.50 -4.79 8.66
N SER A 156 -16.71 -4.96 8.10
CA SER A 156 -17.88 -4.14 8.46
C SER A 156 -18.35 -4.33 9.90
N TYR A 157 -17.94 -5.42 10.56
CA TYR A 157 -18.24 -5.69 11.97
C TYR A 157 -17.27 -5.04 12.98
N GLU A 158 -16.17 -4.40 12.54
CA GLU A 158 -15.17 -3.82 13.48
C GLU A 158 -15.69 -2.62 14.30
N GLY A 159 -16.91 -2.13 14.04
CA GLY A 159 -17.58 -1.08 14.82
C GLY A 159 -18.49 -1.57 15.95
N ASP A 160 -18.93 -2.84 15.91
CA ASP A 160 -19.88 -3.41 16.85
C ASP A 160 -19.14 -4.35 17.82
N TYR A 161 -18.44 -3.79 18.81
CA TYR A 161 -17.83 -4.46 19.98
C TYR A 161 -17.73 -6.00 19.90
N MET A 162 -16.95 -6.53 18.97
CA MET A 162 -16.57 -7.94 18.99
C MET A 162 -15.47 -8.08 20.04
N GLU A 163 -15.72 -8.94 21.02
CA GLU A 163 -14.73 -9.34 22.00
C GLU A 163 -13.55 -9.97 21.24
N ILE A 164 -12.37 -9.35 21.32
CA ILE A 164 -11.16 -9.89 20.69
C ILE A 164 -10.79 -11.14 21.49
N LEU A 165 -11.17 -12.30 20.98
CA LEU A 165 -10.85 -13.58 21.61
C LEU A 165 -9.34 -13.86 21.49
N PRO A 166 -8.72 -14.44 22.54
CA PRO A 166 -7.31 -14.81 22.46
C PRO A 166 -7.06 -15.93 21.44
N ASN A 167 -5.84 -15.98 20.90
CA ASN A 167 -5.46 -16.87 19.78
C ASN A 167 -5.60 -18.38 20.04
N ASP A 168 -5.82 -18.78 21.30
CA ASP A 168 -6.05 -20.16 21.72
C ASP A 168 -7.53 -20.56 21.66
N HIS A 169 -8.43 -19.62 21.39
CA HIS A 169 -9.82 -19.95 21.09
C HIS A 169 -9.94 -20.60 19.71
N PRO A 170 -10.72 -21.70 19.60
CA PRO A 170 -10.98 -22.32 18.31
C PRO A 170 -11.76 -21.34 17.43
N LEU A 171 -11.39 -21.30 16.15
CA LEU A 171 -12.09 -20.50 15.14
C LEU A 171 -13.54 -20.97 15.01
N ALA A 172 -14.44 -20.02 14.87
CA ALA A 172 -15.80 -20.30 14.45
C ALA A 172 -15.81 -20.80 12.98
N GLU A 173 -16.84 -21.57 12.62
CA GLU A 173 -16.97 -22.11 11.26
C GLU A 173 -16.98 -21.01 10.18
N ALA A 174 -17.57 -19.85 10.49
CA ALA A 174 -17.57 -18.68 9.61
C ALA A 174 -16.16 -18.12 9.38
N GLU A 175 -15.35 -18.00 10.43
CA GLU A 175 -13.96 -17.53 10.34
C GLU A 175 -13.10 -18.51 9.53
N GLU A 176 -13.30 -19.82 9.72
CA GLU A 176 -12.62 -20.83 8.90
C GLU A 176 -12.99 -20.71 7.41
N LEU A 177 -14.26 -20.44 7.10
CA LEU A 177 -14.74 -20.27 5.73
C LEU A 177 -14.13 -19.01 5.08
N GLU A 178 -14.04 -17.91 5.81
CA GLU A 178 -13.40 -16.68 5.35
C GLU A 178 -11.91 -16.90 5.07
N ILE A 179 -11.19 -17.57 5.98
CA ILE A 179 -9.79 -17.93 5.77
C ILE A 179 -9.63 -18.84 4.53
N LYS A 180 -10.48 -19.85 4.37
CA LYS A 180 -10.46 -20.74 3.18
C LYS A 180 -10.72 -19.94 1.89
N HIS A 181 -11.63 -18.97 1.93
CA HIS A 181 -11.92 -18.08 0.82
C HIS A 181 -10.72 -17.18 0.49
N ALA A 182 -10.12 -16.53 1.49
CA ALA A 182 -8.93 -15.70 1.33
C ALA A 182 -7.75 -16.49 0.74
N ILE A 183 -7.50 -17.71 1.22
CA ILE A 183 -6.47 -18.60 0.67
C ILE A 183 -6.75 -18.94 -0.81
N LYS A 184 -8.01 -19.24 -1.15
CA LYS A 184 -8.41 -19.55 -2.52
C LYS A 184 -8.21 -18.34 -3.44
N GLU A 185 -8.59 -17.16 -2.97
CA GLU A 185 -8.41 -15.88 -3.67
C GLU A 185 -6.93 -15.61 -3.92
N ILE A 186 -6.08 -15.66 -2.89
CA ILE A 186 -4.63 -15.47 -3.02
C ILE A 186 -4.00 -16.47 -4.01
N LYS A 187 -4.44 -17.74 -3.99
CA LYS A 187 -3.94 -18.75 -4.94
C LYS A 187 -4.31 -18.46 -6.40
N SER A 188 -5.42 -17.76 -6.63
CA SER A 188 -5.87 -17.36 -7.97
C SER A 188 -5.06 -16.18 -8.54
N TRP A 189 -4.36 -15.44 -7.67
CA TRP A 189 -3.59 -14.28 -8.08
C TRP A 189 -2.40 -14.68 -8.97
N THR A 190 -2.14 -13.83 -9.96
CA THR A 190 -0.99 -13.99 -10.86
C THR A 190 0.12 -13.04 -10.42
N PHE A 191 1.30 -13.59 -10.13
CA PHE A 191 2.50 -12.84 -9.79
C PHE A 191 3.54 -12.98 -10.88
N ARG A 192 4.60 -12.18 -10.82
CA ARG A 192 5.79 -12.44 -11.65
C ARG A 192 6.45 -13.73 -11.23
N LYS A 193 7.20 -14.34 -12.16
CA LYS A 193 7.87 -15.62 -11.92
C LYS A 193 8.84 -15.57 -10.73
N ASP A 194 9.53 -14.45 -10.54
CA ASP A 194 10.45 -14.19 -9.43
C ASP A 194 9.75 -13.76 -8.13
N GLU A 195 8.42 -13.64 -8.14
CA GLU A 195 7.58 -13.20 -7.03
C GLU A 195 6.58 -14.27 -6.55
N GLU A 196 6.58 -15.47 -7.14
CA GLU A 196 5.69 -16.57 -6.68
C GLU A 196 5.90 -16.91 -5.19
N TRP A 197 7.10 -16.65 -4.65
CA TRP A 197 7.37 -16.79 -3.22
C TRP A 197 6.45 -15.91 -2.34
N VAL A 198 5.95 -14.77 -2.86
CA VAL A 198 5.01 -13.89 -2.14
C VAL A 198 3.70 -14.62 -1.91
N LYS A 199 3.19 -15.28 -2.96
CA LYS A 199 1.97 -16.09 -2.89
C LYS A 199 2.11 -17.21 -1.85
N ASP A 200 3.22 -17.94 -1.90
CA ASP A 200 3.47 -19.05 -0.97
C ASP A 200 3.50 -18.58 0.48
N ILE A 201 4.18 -17.46 0.77
CA ILE A 201 4.24 -16.91 2.13
C ILE A 201 2.87 -16.42 2.59
N LEU A 202 2.11 -15.71 1.75
CA LEU A 202 0.78 -15.26 2.11
C LEU A 202 -0.16 -16.43 2.39
N VAL A 203 -0.16 -17.46 1.54
CA VAL A 203 -0.94 -18.69 1.77
C VAL A 203 -0.56 -19.35 3.10
N ASP A 204 0.73 -19.46 3.40
CA ASP A 204 1.20 -20.03 4.67
C ASP A 204 0.81 -19.18 5.88
N ILE A 205 0.78 -17.84 5.76
CA ILE A 205 0.32 -16.94 6.81
C ILE A 205 -1.15 -17.20 7.12
N TYR A 206 -2.02 -17.22 6.11
CA TYR A 206 -3.45 -17.45 6.32
C TYR A 206 -3.76 -18.90 6.70
N ALA A 207 -2.88 -19.85 6.40
CA ALA A 207 -2.95 -21.22 6.90
C ALA A 207 -2.42 -21.37 8.35
N GLY A 208 -1.99 -20.29 9.01
CA GLY A 208 -1.47 -20.31 10.37
C GLY A 208 -0.07 -20.91 10.52
N LYS A 209 0.67 -21.11 9.42
CA LYS A 209 2.00 -21.73 9.40
C LYS A 209 3.14 -20.72 9.52
N LYS A 210 2.89 -19.47 9.14
CA LYS A 210 3.85 -18.37 9.15
C LYS A 210 3.18 -17.09 9.65
N THR A 211 4.00 -16.08 9.90
CA THR A 211 3.58 -14.72 10.23
C THR A 211 4.17 -13.74 9.22
N TYR A 212 3.68 -12.50 9.21
CA TYR A 212 4.27 -11.43 8.39
C TYR A 212 5.76 -11.16 8.72
N CYS A 213 6.24 -11.55 9.91
CA CYS A 213 7.65 -11.45 10.27
C CYS A 213 8.55 -12.40 9.48
N ASP A 214 7.98 -13.47 8.89
CA ASP A 214 8.70 -14.51 8.15
C ASP A 214 8.94 -14.15 6.68
N PHE A 215 8.48 -12.98 6.22
CA PHE A 215 8.91 -12.43 4.92
C PHE A 215 10.45 -12.36 4.86
N PRO A 216 11.10 -12.62 3.71
CA PRO A 216 12.55 -12.42 3.57
C PRO A 216 12.94 -10.98 3.91
N TRP A 217 14.19 -10.76 4.29
CA TRP A 217 14.77 -9.43 4.54
C TRP A 217 16.20 -9.38 4.03
N GLU A 218 16.69 -8.17 3.78
CA GLU A 218 18.07 -7.95 3.38
C GLU A 218 18.99 -8.35 4.54
N LYS A 219 19.78 -9.41 4.33
CA LYS A 219 20.89 -9.76 5.22
C LYS A 219 22.01 -8.76 4.90
N GLY A 220 22.30 -7.86 5.84
CA GLY A 220 23.18 -6.72 5.56
C GLY A 220 24.47 -7.07 4.80
N ALA A 221 24.78 -6.18 3.84
CA ALA A 221 25.91 -6.14 2.91
C ALA A 221 25.95 -7.17 1.77
N SER A 222 25.18 -6.92 0.71
CA SER A 222 25.72 -7.00 -0.66
C SER A 222 24.94 -6.12 -1.62
N LEU A 223 25.69 -5.20 -2.24
CA LEU A 223 25.41 -4.49 -3.49
C LEU A 223 24.67 -5.38 -4.50
N TRP A 224 23.36 -5.20 -4.65
CA TRP A 224 22.66 -5.56 -5.89
C TRP A 224 22.58 -4.31 -6.76
N PRO A 225 22.74 -4.44 -8.09
CA PRO A 225 22.95 -3.30 -8.96
C PRO A 225 21.67 -2.43 -9.03
N PRO A 226 21.82 -1.12 -9.29
CA PRO A 226 20.68 -0.30 -9.65
C PRO A 226 20.17 -0.79 -11.01
N PHE A 227 18.85 -0.99 -11.11
CA PHE A 227 18.18 -1.10 -12.40
C PHE A 227 18.03 0.29 -13.01
#